data_AF-A0A919NEQ4-F1
#
_entry.id   AF-A0A919NEQ4-F1
#
_cell.length_a   1.000
_cell.length_b   1.000
_cell.length_c   1.000
_cell.angle_alpha   90.00
_cell.angle_beta   90.00
_cell.angle_gamma   90.00
#
_symmetry.space_group_name_H-M   'P 1'
#
loop_
_entity.id
_entity.type
_entity.pdbx_description
1 polymer ?
#
loop_
_entity_poly.entity_id
_entity_poly.type
_entity_poly.pdbx_seq_one_letter_code
_entity_poly.pdbx_strand_id
1 'polypeptide(L)'
;MTPDEAVRGMAARLATINWERRGDKTWSKVVLLKEYFRRAAQWAAAYDCDSRVPFFDIARCVDASVEVPEGVLDGLLATVEANGGGRNVTQVIPFILRWSALQAASRTQAPPYLEDPFEPLILLFERGGGFHTEHGEVDLEWKSVRMAGWRNRADDPPLPSFDPAYLDEIDRAGSTAQFGYGIEPL
;
A
#
# COMPACT_ATOMS: atom_id res chain seq x y z
N MET A 1 15.68 15.01 -8.55
CA MET A 1 15.19 14.64 -7.21
C MET A 1 16.21 13.71 -6.61
N THR A 2 16.76 14.06 -5.45
CA THR A 2 17.69 13.19 -4.70
C THR A 2 16.89 12.15 -3.89
N PRO A 3 17.54 11.07 -3.39
CA PRO A 3 16.90 10.13 -2.45
C PRO A 3 16.29 10.83 -1.23
N ASP A 4 17.02 11.76 -0.62
CA ASP A 4 16.53 12.56 0.50
C ASP A 4 15.27 13.35 0.18
N GLU A 5 15.25 14.06 -0.96
CA GLU A 5 14.07 14.81 -1.41
C GLU A 5 12.88 13.89 -1.67
N ALA A 6 13.11 12.74 -2.30
CA ALA A 6 12.07 11.75 -2.59
C ALA A 6 11.47 11.16 -1.32
N VAL A 7 12.31 10.81 -0.35
CA VAL A 7 11.85 10.27 0.94
C VAL A 7 11.07 11.32 1.72
N ARG A 8 11.56 12.56 1.79
CA ARG A 8 10.84 13.65 2.48
C ARG A 8 9.51 13.98 1.80
N GLY A 9 9.45 13.96 0.46
CA GLY A 9 8.21 14.12 -0.29
C GLY A 9 7.20 13.00 0.00
N MET A 10 7.67 11.75 0.04
CA MET A 10 6.81 10.61 0.40
C MET A 10 6.35 10.67 1.86
N ALA A 11 7.24 11.03 2.79
CA ALA A 11 6.88 11.22 4.19
C ALA A 11 5.83 12.33 4.35
N ALA A 12 5.96 13.44 3.61
CA ALA A 12 4.97 14.50 3.61
C ALA A 12 3.61 14.01 3.08
N ARG A 13 3.57 13.21 2.01
CA ARG A 13 2.33 12.58 1.49
C ARG A 13 1.68 11.68 2.54
N LEU A 14 2.46 10.81 3.19
CA LEU A 14 1.93 9.90 4.21
C LEU A 14 1.45 10.64 5.48
N ALA A 15 2.06 11.77 5.81
CA ALA A 15 1.69 12.58 6.97
C ALA A 15 0.32 13.27 6.84
N THR A 16 -0.18 13.48 5.61
CA THR A 16 -1.51 14.12 5.39
C THR A 16 -2.67 13.13 5.50
N ILE A 17 -2.39 11.84 5.58
CA ILE A 17 -3.42 10.80 5.62
C ILE A 17 -4.14 10.84 6.97
N ASN A 18 -5.48 10.84 6.92
CA ASN A 18 -6.30 10.51 8.08
C ASN A 18 -6.33 8.97 8.23
N TRP A 19 -5.75 8.47 9.32
CA TRP A 19 -5.64 7.04 9.56
C TRP A 19 -6.86 6.41 10.23
N GLU A 20 -7.87 7.21 10.57
CA GLU A 20 -9.16 6.72 11.04
C GLU A 20 -9.80 5.80 10.00
N ARG A 21 -10.11 4.58 10.44
CA ARG A 21 -10.68 3.53 9.61
C ARG A 21 -12.13 3.86 9.25
N ARG A 22 -12.42 3.94 7.95
CA ARG A 22 -13.79 4.18 7.43
C ARG A 22 -14.23 3.07 6.48
N GLY A 23 -15.50 2.70 6.57
CA GLY A 23 -16.09 1.58 5.82
C GLY A 23 -16.66 1.97 4.45
N ASP A 24 -16.89 3.25 4.16
CA ASP A 24 -17.49 3.72 2.91
C ASP A 24 -16.60 3.44 1.67
N LYS A 25 -15.29 3.28 1.87
CA LYS A 25 -14.31 2.99 0.80
C LYS A 25 -13.83 1.53 0.76
N THR A 26 -14.56 0.61 1.40
CA THR A 26 -14.10 -0.77 1.61
C THR A 26 -13.78 -1.51 0.30
N TRP A 27 -14.61 -1.37 -0.73
CA TRP A 27 -14.49 -2.21 -1.94
C TRP A 27 -13.34 -1.77 -2.83
N SER A 28 -13.11 -0.47 -2.94
CA SER A 28 -11.93 0.07 -3.61
C SER A 28 -10.64 -0.31 -2.86
N LYS A 29 -10.64 -0.25 -1.52
CA LYS A 29 -9.52 -0.75 -0.70
C LYS A 29 -9.23 -2.24 -0.95
N VAL A 30 -10.25 -3.07 -1.12
CA VAL A 30 -10.07 -4.50 -1.45
C VAL A 30 -9.36 -4.69 -2.79
N VAL A 31 -9.75 -3.95 -3.84
CA VAL A 31 -9.11 -4.12 -5.16
C VAL A 31 -7.71 -3.52 -5.18
N LEU A 32 -7.48 -2.41 -4.46
CA LEU A 32 -6.16 -1.82 -4.28
C LEU A 32 -5.22 -2.78 -3.52
N LEU A 33 -5.70 -3.43 -2.47
CA LEU A 33 -4.88 -4.41 -1.75
C LEU A 33 -4.52 -5.64 -2.60
N LYS A 34 -5.45 -6.10 -3.43
CA LYS A 34 -5.17 -7.19 -4.38
C LYS A 34 -4.16 -6.78 -5.44
N GLU A 35 -4.25 -5.55 -5.92
CA GLU A 35 -3.28 -4.96 -6.84
C GLU A 35 -1.90 -4.83 -6.20
N TYR A 36 -1.82 -4.41 -4.92
CA TYR A 36 -0.59 -4.45 -4.13
C TYR A 36 -0.01 -5.87 -4.09
N PHE A 37 -0.82 -6.89 -3.78
CA PHE A 37 -0.34 -8.28 -3.75
C PHE A 37 0.15 -8.77 -5.11
N ARG A 38 -0.55 -8.42 -6.20
CA ARG A 38 -0.12 -8.75 -7.57
C ARG A 38 1.26 -8.15 -7.84
N ARG A 39 1.44 -6.84 -7.62
CA ARG A 39 2.71 -6.16 -7.89
C ARG A 39 3.82 -6.69 -6.97
N ALA A 40 3.55 -6.84 -5.67
CA ALA A 40 4.51 -7.43 -4.73
C ALA A 40 4.94 -8.84 -5.17
N ALA A 41 4.02 -9.66 -5.71
CA ALA A 41 4.33 -11.01 -6.18
C ALA A 41 5.25 -10.99 -7.40
N GLN A 42 5.02 -10.06 -8.33
CA GLN A 42 5.87 -9.86 -9.51
C GLN A 42 7.28 -9.41 -9.11
N TRP A 43 7.39 -8.48 -8.16
CA TRP A 43 8.67 -8.06 -7.60
C TRP A 43 9.39 -9.20 -6.88
N ALA A 44 8.67 -9.97 -6.07
CA ALA A 44 9.25 -11.11 -5.37
C ALA A 44 9.78 -12.18 -6.32
N ALA A 45 9.07 -12.44 -7.42
CA ALA A 45 9.52 -13.39 -8.45
C ALA A 45 10.74 -12.86 -9.23
N ALA A 46 10.77 -11.57 -9.56
CA ALA A 46 11.85 -10.98 -10.36
C ALA A 46 13.18 -10.87 -9.60
N TYR A 47 13.13 -10.67 -8.28
CA TYR A 47 14.31 -10.46 -7.42
C TYR A 47 14.54 -11.58 -6.39
N ASP A 48 13.83 -12.71 -6.53
CA ASP A 48 13.90 -13.87 -5.63
C ASP A 48 13.73 -13.49 -4.14
N CYS A 49 12.75 -12.65 -3.84
CA CYS A 49 12.47 -12.23 -2.46
C CYS A 49 11.87 -13.39 -1.64
N ASP A 50 12.58 -13.79 -0.59
CA ASP A 50 12.09 -14.75 0.40
C ASP A 50 11.25 -14.06 1.49
N SER A 51 9.97 -13.81 1.18
CA SER A 51 8.98 -13.36 2.18
C SER A 51 7.78 -14.30 2.28
N ARG A 52 7.32 -14.65 3.47
CA ARG A 52 6.09 -15.48 3.63
C ARG A 52 4.80 -14.69 3.48
N VAL A 53 4.87 -13.37 3.70
CA VAL A 53 3.71 -12.46 3.69
C VAL A 53 3.89 -11.37 2.61
N PRO A 54 2.80 -10.77 2.11
CA PRO A 54 2.90 -9.79 1.05
C PRO A 54 3.49 -8.45 1.50
N PHE A 55 3.49 -8.17 2.81
CA PHE A 55 4.05 -6.95 3.39
C PHE A 55 5.51 -7.15 3.77
N PHE A 56 6.44 -6.76 2.90
CA PHE A 56 7.87 -6.88 3.14
C PHE A 56 8.65 -5.76 2.45
N ASP A 57 9.94 -5.67 2.79
CA ASP A 57 10.85 -4.64 2.29
C ASP A 57 11.37 -4.99 0.88
N ILE A 58 10.55 -4.72 -0.13
CA ILE A 58 10.89 -4.96 -1.54
C ILE A 58 12.18 -4.20 -1.91
N ALA A 59 12.36 -2.99 -1.39
CA ALA A 59 13.54 -2.20 -1.70
C ALA A 59 14.83 -2.90 -1.27
N ARG A 60 14.84 -3.56 -0.10
CA ARG A 60 15.99 -4.36 0.35
C ARG A 60 16.27 -5.59 -0.48
N CYS A 61 15.28 -6.20 -1.13
CA CYS A 61 15.55 -7.28 -2.08
C CYS A 61 16.28 -6.76 -3.33
N VAL A 62 15.90 -5.56 -3.79
CA VAL A 62 16.42 -4.98 -5.03
C VAL A 62 17.82 -4.42 -4.80
N ASP A 63 17.99 -3.64 -3.73
CA ASP A 63 19.27 -3.07 -3.33
C ASP A 63 19.29 -2.83 -1.82
N ALA A 64 20.03 -3.68 -1.12
CA ALA A 64 20.16 -3.62 0.34
C ALA A 64 20.98 -2.40 0.83
N SER A 65 21.65 -1.66 -0.05
CA SER A 65 22.44 -0.47 0.32
C SER A 65 21.58 0.80 0.47
N VAL A 66 20.31 0.74 0.06
CA VAL A 66 19.39 1.87 0.16
C VAL A 66 18.95 2.09 1.60
N GLU A 67 19.23 3.29 2.10
CA GLU A 67 18.87 3.72 3.44
C GLU A 67 17.86 4.87 3.44
N VAL A 68 17.08 4.93 4.52
CA VAL A 68 16.16 6.04 4.80
C VAL A 68 16.93 7.10 5.59
N PRO A 69 16.88 8.40 5.23
CA PRO A 69 17.55 9.46 5.98
C PRO A 69 17.16 9.47 7.45
N GLU A 70 18.15 9.73 8.30
CA GLU A 70 17.99 9.74 9.76
C GLU A 70 16.91 10.74 10.20
N GLY A 71 16.10 10.34 11.19
CA GLY A 71 15.06 11.16 11.80
C GLY A 71 13.78 11.35 10.98
N VAL A 72 13.77 11.08 9.66
CA VAL A 72 12.54 11.19 8.84
C VAL A 72 11.53 10.11 9.23
N LEU A 73 12.00 8.88 9.42
CA LEU A 73 11.13 7.76 9.80
C LEU A 73 10.47 8.01 11.16
N ASP A 74 11.26 8.33 12.19
CA ASP A 74 10.75 8.52 13.56
C ASP A 74 9.73 9.66 13.64
N GLY A 75 10.01 10.79 12.97
CA GLY A 75 9.08 11.92 12.91
C GLY A 75 7.76 11.56 12.21
N LEU A 76 7.83 10.80 11.12
CA LEU A 76 6.64 10.32 10.41
C LEU A 76 5.85 9.33 11.26
N LEU A 77 6.50 8.36 11.90
CA LEU A 77 5.83 7.38 12.74
C LEU A 77 5.10 8.04 13.90
N ALA A 78 5.71 9.03 14.56
CA ALA A 78 5.05 9.80 15.61
C ALA A 78 3.80 10.55 15.10
N THR A 79 3.87 11.12 13.89
CA THR A 79 2.73 11.80 13.25
C THR A 79 1.61 10.81 12.89
N VAL A 80 1.98 9.66 12.35
CA VAL A 80 1.02 8.60 11.96
C VAL A 80 0.30 8.07 13.19
N GLU A 81 1.02 7.77 14.27
CA GLU A 81 0.41 7.34 15.54
C GLU A 81 -0.51 8.41 16.12
N ALA A 82 -0.09 9.68 16.11
CA ALA A 82 -0.91 10.80 16.60
C ALA A 82 -2.21 10.98 15.78
N ASN A 83 -2.19 10.61 14.50
CA ASN A 83 -3.33 10.71 13.59
C ASN A 83 -4.17 9.41 13.52
N GLY A 84 -4.00 8.48 14.47
CA GLY A 84 -4.80 7.24 14.57
C GLY A 84 -4.24 6.03 13.84
N GLY A 85 -2.98 6.10 13.37
CA GLY A 85 -2.29 5.01 12.69
C GLY A 85 -2.05 3.80 13.59
N GLY A 86 -2.45 2.62 13.10
CA GLY A 86 -2.26 1.36 13.80
C GLY A 86 -0.90 0.70 13.52
N ARG A 87 -0.57 -0.32 14.33
CA ARG A 87 0.69 -1.09 14.26
C ARG A 87 1.02 -1.63 12.86
N ASN A 88 0.02 -2.05 12.10
CA ASN A 88 0.25 -2.63 10.77
C ASN A 88 0.72 -1.59 9.75
N VAL A 89 0.17 -0.37 9.85
CA VAL A 89 0.60 0.75 9.01
C VAL A 89 2.04 1.13 9.37
N THR A 90 2.33 1.28 10.66
CA THR A 90 3.68 1.67 11.12
C THR A 90 4.75 0.64 10.75
N GLN A 91 4.38 -0.64 10.61
CA GLN A 91 5.28 -1.69 10.09
C GLN A 91 5.61 -1.55 8.60
N VAL A 92 4.70 -1.01 7.78
CA VAL A 92 4.88 -0.92 6.33
C VAL A 92 5.49 0.40 5.88
N ILE A 93 5.31 1.47 6.65
CA ILE A 93 5.89 2.80 6.36
C ILE A 93 7.40 2.76 6.05
N PRO A 94 8.26 2.07 6.83
CA PRO A 94 9.68 1.98 6.51
C PRO A 94 9.96 1.40 5.11
N PHE A 95 9.14 0.45 4.65
CA PHE A 95 9.28 -0.17 3.34
C PHE A 95 8.93 0.82 2.22
N ILE A 96 7.87 1.60 2.41
CA ILE A 96 7.45 2.65 1.46
C ILE A 96 8.51 3.75 1.36
N LEU A 97 9.06 4.21 2.50
CA LEU A 97 10.10 5.24 2.49
C LEU A 97 11.38 4.73 1.79
N ARG A 98 11.81 3.51 2.10
CA ARG A 98 12.99 2.92 1.45
C ARG A 98 12.77 2.69 -0.03
N TRP A 99 11.55 2.34 -0.45
CA TRP A 99 11.18 2.27 -1.85
C TRP A 99 11.33 3.62 -2.56
N SER A 100 10.86 4.70 -1.93
CA SER A 100 11.04 6.06 -2.47
C SER A 100 12.53 6.42 -2.60
N ALA A 101 13.35 6.07 -1.61
CA ALA A 101 14.80 6.25 -1.68
C ALA A 101 15.42 5.47 -2.85
N LEU A 102 15.04 4.20 -3.03
CA LEU A 102 15.51 3.33 -4.11
C LEU A 102 15.20 3.93 -5.48
N GLN A 103 13.95 4.35 -5.71
CA GLN A 103 13.49 4.92 -6.98
C GLN A 103 14.23 6.22 -7.37
N ALA A 104 14.75 6.95 -6.38
CA ALA A 104 15.50 8.18 -6.60
C ALA A 104 17.02 7.97 -6.65
N ALA A 105 17.55 6.98 -5.90
CA ALA A 105 18.98 6.66 -5.85
C ALA A 105 19.41 5.89 -7.10
N SER A 106 18.61 4.89 -7.41
CA SER A 106 18.73 4.13 -8.62
C SER A 106 17.76 4.77 -9.59
N ARG A 107 18.24 5.25 -10.75
CA ARG A 107 17.38 5.23 -11.95
C ARG A 107 17.20 3.76 -12.35
N THR A 108 16.62 2.97 -11.45
CA THR A 108 16.64 1.52 -11.44
C THR A 108 16.15 1.07 -12.80
N GLN A 109 16.99 0.32 -13.53
CA GLN A 109 16.57 -0.48 -14.68
C GLN A 109 15.71 -1.65 -14.19
N ALA A 110 14.74 -1.37 -13.32
CA ALA A 110 13.67 -2.29 -13.03
C ALA A 110 13.11 -2.73 -14.38
N PRO A 111 12.86 -4.03 -14.59
CA PRO A 111 12.23 -4.49 -15.80
C PRO A 111 10.98 -3.63 -16.10
N PRO A 112 10.80 -3.13 -17.33
CA PRO A 112 9.80 -2.10 -17.62
C PRO A 112 8.34 -2.57 -17.41
N TYR A 113 8.13 -3.88 -17.21
CA TYR A 113 6.85 -4.47 -16.87
C TYR A 113 6.53 -4.44 -15.36
N LEU A 114 7.52 -4.13 -14.51
CA LEU A 114 7.32 -4.00 -13.07
C LEU A 114 6.91 -2.58 -12.73
N GLU A 115 5.69 -2.44 -12.25
CA GLU A 115 5.14 -1.16 -11.78
C GLU A 115 5.51 -0.90 -10.31
N ASP A 116 5.31 0.33 -9.85
CA ASP A 116 5.47 0.66 -8.43
C ASP A 116 4.59 -0.26 -7.55
N PRO A 117 5.18 -1.06 -6.67
CA PRO A 117 4.41 -1.99 -5.86
C PRO A 117 3.60 -1.28 -4.79
N PHE A 118 4.06 -0.17 -4.23
CA PHE A 118 3.46 0.47 -3.06
C PHE A 118 2.39 1.50 -3.40
N GLU A 119 2.36 2.06 -4.61
CA GLU A 119 1.30 3.02 -5.02
C GLU A 119 -0.13 2.55 -4.71
N PRO A 120 -0.57 1.31 -5.06
CA PRO A 120 -1.90 0.84 -4.69
C PRO A 120 -2.13 0.79 -3.17
N LEU A 121 -1.09 0.49 -2.38
CA LEU A 121 -1.19 0.44 -0.93
C LEU A 121 -1.26 1.84 -0.31
N ILE A 122 -0.54 2.82 -0.87
CA ILE A 122 -0.63 4.21 -0.46
C ILE A 122 -2.03 4.77 -0.76
N LEU A 123 -2.58 4.49 -1.95
CA LEU A 123 -3.95 4.85 -2.30
C LEU A 123 -4.98 4.20 -1.39
N LEU A 124 -4.75 2.97 -0.93
CA LEU A 124 -5.60 2.33 0.09
C LEU A 124 -5.63 3.17 1.37
N PHE A 125 -4.47 3.64 1.82
CA PHE A 125 -4.36 4.49 3.02
C PHE A 125 -5.05 5.84 2.85
N GLU A 126 -4.89 6.47 1.69
CA GLU A 126 -5.55 7.74 1.35
C GLU A 126 -7.09 7.62 1.31
N ARG A 127 -7.62 6.39 1.19
CA ARG A 127 -9.05 6.08 1.12
C ARG A 127 -9.63 5.60 2.44
N GLY A 128 -9.38 6.35 3.51
CA GLY A 128 -9.98 6.07 4.81
C GLY A 128 -9.18 5.11 5.68
N GLY A 129 -7.86 5.31 5.68
CA GLY A 129 -6.96 4.86 6.72
C GLY A 129 -6.33 3.49 6.50
N GLY A 130 -5.80 2.93 7.58
CA GLY A 130 -5.04 1.68 7.56
C GLY A 130 -5.88 0.42 7.44
N PHE A 131 -5.25 -0.71 7.71
CA PHE A 131 -5.89 -2.01 7.80
C PHE A 131 -5.49 -2.72 9.08
N HIS A 132 -6.30 -3.68 9.51
CA HIS A 132 -5.92 -4.63 10.55
C HIS A 132 -5.56 -5.98 9.94
N THR A 133 -4.80 -6.80 10.65
CA THR A 133 -4.44 -8.15 10.21
C THR A 133 -4.77 -9.11 11.31
N GLU A 134 -5.64 -10.06 11.02
CA GLU A 134 -6.08 -11.06 11.99
C GLU A 134 -6.25 -12.40 11.26
N HIS A 135 -5.86 -13.50 11.90
CA HIS A 135 -6.04 -14.85 11.35
C HIS A 135 -5.53 -15.09 9.91
N GLY A 136 -4.48 -14.36 9.49
CA GLY A 136 -3.92 -14.47 8.13
C GLY A 136 -4.69 -13.68 7.06
N GLU A 137 -5.60 -12.82 7.48
CA GLU A 137 -6.38 -11.94 6.62
C GLU A 137 -6.06 -10.48 6.91
N VAL A 138 -6.28 -9.63 5.91
CA VAL A 138 -6.27 -8.18 6.03
C VAL A 138 -7.72 -7.72 6.14
N ASP A 139 -8.07 -7.18 7.29
CA ASP A 139 -9.39 -6.63 7.59
C ASP A 139 -9.50 -5.18 7.11
N LEU A 140 -10.53 -4.92 6.32
CA LEU A 140 -10.91 -3.65 5.69
C LEU A 140 -12.38 -3.37 6.02
N GLU A 141 -12.73 -3.42 7.31
CA GLU A 141 -14.06 -3.14 7.84
C GLU A 141 -15.14 -4.11 7.35
N TRP A 142 -15.76 -3.86 6.19
CA TRP A 142 -16.84 -4.71 5.67
C TRP A 142 -16.34 -5.93 4.89
N LYS A 143 -15.02 -6.00 4.62
CA LYS A 143 -14.38 -7.05 3.83
C LYS A 143 -13.06 -7.44 4.44
N SER A 144 -12.67 -8.69 4.22
CA SER A 144 -11.33 -9.17 4.47
C SER A 144 -10.69 -9.74 3.20
N VAL A 145 -9.36 -9.72 3.13
CA VAL A 145 -8.58 -10.32 2.05
C VAL A 145 -7.55 -11.28 2.63
N ARG A 146 -7.58 -12.53 2.19
CA ARG A 146 -6.58 -13.53 2.60
C ARG A 146 -5.20 -13.20 2.06
N MET A 147 -4.20 -13.22 2.94
CA MET A 147 -2.79 -13.10 2.56
C MET A 147 -2.23 -14.42 2.00
N ALA A 148 -2.79 -15.56 2.40
CA ALA A 148 -2.35 -16.86 1.90
C ALA A 148 -2.48 -16.93 0.38
N GLY A 149 -1.43 -17.43 -0.29
CA GLY A 149 -1.39 -17.54 -1.74
C GLY A 149 -1.19 -16.20 -2.47
N TRP A 150 -0.78 -15.11 -1.79
CA TRP A 150 -0.55 -13.81 -2.44
C TRP A 150 0.39 -13.88 -3.65
N ARG A 151 1.38 -14.79 -3.65
CA ARG A 151 2.27 -15.04 -4.80
C ARG A 151 1.54 -15.50 -6.07
N ASN A 152 0.44 -16.23 -5.93
CA ASN A 152 -0.35 -16.71 -7.06
C ASN A 152 -1.06 -15.58 -7.81
N ARG A 153 -1.03 -14.36 -7.26
CA ARG A 153 -1.62 -13.18 -7.88
C ARG A 153 -0.72 -12.53 -8.92
N ALA A 154 0.52 -12.98 -9.11
CA ALA A 154 1.44 -12.37 -10.08
C ALA A 154 0.86 -12.26 -11.50
N ASP A 155 -0.01 -13.21 -11.86
CA ASP A 155 -0.67 -13.31 -13.17
C ASP A 155 -2.12 -12.80 -13.16
N ASP A 156 -2.62 -12.25 -12.03
CA ASP A 156 -3.93 -11.62 -11.99
C ASP A 156 -3.96 -10.41 -12.98
N PRO A 157 -5.10 -10.10 -13.62
CA PRO A 157 -5.22 -8.91 -14.43
C PRO A 157 -4.95 -7.63 -13.61
N PRO A 158 -4.24 -6.63 -14.16
CA PRO A 158 -4.00 -5.38 -13.46
C PRO A 158 -5.30 -4.61 -13.22
N LEU A 159 -5.37 -3.87 -12.12
CA LEU A 159 -6.48 -2.94 -11.88
C LEU A 159 -6.53 -1.90 -13.03
N PRO A 160 -7.66 -1.71 -13.73
CA PRO A 160 -7.70 -0.90 -14.95
C PRO A 160 -7.36 0.58 -14.75
N SER A 161 -7.65 1.14 -13.59
CA SER A 161 -7.43 2.56 -13.29
C SER A 161 -7.33 2.81 -11.80
N PHE A 162 -6.51 3.80 -11.42
CA PHE A 162 -6.43 4.37 -10.07
C PHE A 162 -7.17 5.71 -9.97
N ASP A 163 -7.92 6.10 -11.02
CA ASP A 163 -8.71 7.33 -11.02
C ASP A 163 -9.70 7.35 -9.84
N PRO A 164 -9.77 8.46 -9.07
CA PRO A 164 -10.68 8.55 -7.92
C PRO A 164 -12.14 8.23 -8.26
N ALA A 165 -12.65 8.67 -9.41
CA ALA A 165 -14.03 8.43 -9.83
C ALA A 165 -14.27 6.94 -10.15
N TYR A 166 -13.27 6.25 -10.69
CA TYR A 166 -13.34 4.81 -10.92
C TYR A 166 -13.36 4.02 -9.60
N LEU A 167 -12.54 4.43 -8.64
CA LEU A 167 -12.52 3.80 -7.31
C LEU A 167 -13.81 4.10 -6.52
N ASP A 168 -14.33 5.31 -6.61
CA ASP A 168 -15.62 5.69 -6.00
C ASP A 168 -16.79 4.91 -6.63
N GLU A 169 -16.73 4.62 -7.92
CA GLU A 169 -17.70 3.76 -8.59
C GLU A 169 -17.67 2.32 -8.04
N ILE A 170 -16.47 1.77 -7.82
CA ILE A 170 -16.31 0.44 -7.21
C ILE A 170 -16.95 0.40 -5.82
N ASP A 171 -16.76 1.45 -5.02
CA ASP A 171 -17.36 1.54 -3.69
C ASP A 171 -18.88 1.61 -3.75
N ARG A 172 -19.42 2.50 -4.60
CA ARG A 172 -20.87 2.66 -4.80
C ARG A 172 -21.52 1.38 -5.29
N ALA A 173 -20.94 0.72 -6.29
CA ALA A 173 -21.45 -0.53 -6.84
C ALA A 173 -21.36 -1.66 -5.81
N GLY A 174 -20.25 -1.76 -5.10
CA GLY A 174 -20.01 -2.78 -4.07
C GLY A 174 -20.97 -2.66 -2.89
N SER A 175 -21.19 -1.45 -2.39
CA SER A 175 -22.11 -1.21 -1.28
C SER A 175 -23.55 -1.46 -1.69
N THR A 176 -23.95 -1.02 -2.89
CA THR A 176 -25.30 -1.25 -3.42
C THR A 176 -25.57 -2.74 -3.58
N ALA A 177 -24.60 -3.50 -4.10
CA ALA A 177 -24.73 -4.95 -4.26
C ALA A 177 -24.83 -5.69 -2.93
N GLN A 178 -24.13 -5.23 -1.88
CA GLN A 178 -24.13 -5.89 -0.58
C GLN A 178 -25.29 -5.49 0.32
N PHE A 179 -25.68 -4.21 0.31
CA PHE A 179 -26.61 -3.63 1.28
C PHE A 179 -27.90 -3.09 0.65
N GLY A 180 -27.97 -2.98 -0.68
CA GLY A 180 -29.10 -2.38 -1.40
C GLY A 180 -29.05 -0.85 -1.48
N TYR A 181 -28.00 -0.21 -0.94
CA TYR A 181 -27.81 1.25 -0.99
C TYR A 181 -26.32 1.65 -0.97
N GLY A 182 -26.06 2.91 -1.34
CA GLY A 182 -24.74 3.55 -1.24
C GLY A 182 -24.35 3.83 0.21
N ILE A 183 -23.19 3.37 0.69
CA ILE A 183 -22.64 3.89 1.95
C ILE A 183 -22.00 5.24 1.66
N GLU A 184 -22.52 6.31 2.28
CA GLU A 184 -21.94 7.64 2.18
C GLU A 184 -20.89 7.89 3.28
N PRO A 185 -19.91 8.78 3.04
CA PRO A 185 -18.97 9.19 4.08
C PRO A 185 -19.72 9.82 5.27
N LEU A 186 -19.37 9.40 6.49
CA LEU A 186 -19.80 10.04 7.74
C LEU A 186 -19.05 11.34 8.00
#